data_AF-A0A9E0FZN3-F1
#
_entry.id   AF-A0A9E0FZN3-F1
#
_cell.length_a   1.000
_cell.length_b   1.000
_cell.length_c   1.000
_cell.angle_alpha   90.00
_cell.angle_beta   90.00
_cell.angle_gamma   90.00
#
_symmetry.space_group_name_H-M   'P 1'
#
loop_
_entity.id
_entity.type
_entity.pdbx_description
1 polymer ?
#
loop_
_entity_poly.entity_id
_entity_poly.type
_entity_poly.pdbx_seq_one_letter_code
_entity_poly.pdbx_strand_id
1 'polypeptide(L)'
;MKVEIWSDVQCPFCYIGKRHFEQAMAQFANAGQIEVEWHSFQLDPELPKPASHLNIYQYLGVGVVDVAPGCGEGVRLDLFHCSPTLFLSLALKSPHKENPV
;
A
#
# COMPACT_ATOMS: atom_id res chain seq x y z
N MET A 1 0.78 8.12 -30.07
CA MET A 1 0.69 6.85 -29.31
C MET A 1 0.28 7.20 -27.90
N LYS A 2 -0.61 6.44 -27.26
CA LYS A 2 -1.11 6.72 -25.91
C LYS A 2 -0.53 5.74 -24.91
N VAL A 3 -0.08 6.24 -23.75
CA VAL A 3 0.44 5.45 -22.63
C VAL A 3 -0.38 5.80 -21.40
N GLU A 4 -1.03 4.79 -20.83
CA GLU A 4 -1.86 4.92 -19.65
C GLU A 4 -1.14 4.30 -18.45
N ILE A 5 -1.02 5.06 -17.36
CA ILE A 5 -0.25 4.67 -16.17
C ILE A 5 -1.16 4.67 -14.95
N TRP A 6 -1.36 3.48 -14.37
CA TRP A 6 -2.04 3.29 -13.10
C TRP A 6 -1.03 3.36 -11.95
N SER A 7 -1.28 4.22 -10.96
CA SER A 7 -0.39 4.40 -9.82
C SER A 7 -1.16 4.54 -8.52
N ASP A 8 -0.62 3.91 -7.47
CA ASP A 8 -1.01 4.10 -6.08
C ASP A 8 0.10 4.88 -5.35
N VAL A 9 -0.28 5.71 -4.37
CA VAL A 9 0.62 6.46 -3.49
C VAL A 9 1.32 5.56 -2.45
N GLN A 10 0.73 4.42 -2.08
CA GLN A 10 1.34 3.48 -1.13
C GLN A 10 2.39 2.57 -1.79
N CYS A 11 2.42 2.50 -3.11
CA CYS A 11 3.24 1.59 -3.88
C CYS A 11 4.69 2.14 -4.07
N PRO A 12 5.71 1.57 -3.40
CA PRO A 12 7.09 2.05 -3.55
C PRO A 12 7.64 1.83 -4.97
N PHE A 13 7.20 0.76 -5.63
CA PHE A 13 7.61 0.46 -7.01
C PHE A 13 7.02 1.43 -8.02
N CYS A 14 5.84 1.99 -7.77
CA CYS A 14 5.20 2.97 -8.63
C CYS A 14 6.02 4.27 -8.65
N TYR A 15 6.60 4.66 -7.50
CA TYR A 15 7.55 5.77 -7.43
C TYR A 15 8.82 5.50 -8.25
N ILE A 16 9.42 4.31 -8.09
CA ILE A 16 10.63 3.92 -8.84
C ILE A 16 10.33 3.88 -10.35
N GLY A 17 9.22 3.27 -10.73
CA GLY A 17 8.76 3.16 -12.11
C GLY A 17 8.55 4.51 -12.75
N LYS A 18 7.93 5.47 -12.04
CA LYS A 18 7.80 6.85 -12.51
C LYS A 18 9.15 7.49 -12.81
N ARG A 19 10.17 7.29 -11.96
CA ARG A 19 11.52 7.84 -12.20
C ARG A 19 12.19 7.23 -13.41
N HIS A 20 12.12 5.91 -13.56
CA HIS A 20 12.66 5.25 -14.74
C HIS A 20 11.92 5.67 -16.02
N PHE A 21 10.60 5.80 -15.96
CA PHE A 21 9.79 6.28 -17.08
C PHE A 21 10.17 7.71 -17.48
N GLU A 22 10.28 8.64 -16.52
CA GLU A 22 10.73 10.01 -16.77
C GLU A 22 12.12 10.06 -17.42
N GLN A 23 13.06 9.24 -16.94
CA GLN A 23 14.41 9.14 -17.51
C GLN A 23 14.39 8.58 -18.93
N ALA A 24 13.59 7.54 -19.19
CA ALA A 24 13.45 6.96 -20.52
C ALA A 24 12.81 7.97 -21.49
N MET A 25 11.78 8.69 -21.06
CA MET A 25 11.10 9.72 -21.85
C MET A 25 12.04 10.89 -22.20
N ALA A 26 12.96 11.27 -21.30
CA ALA A 26 13.94 12.31 -21.59
C ALA A 26 14.96 11.91 -22.67
N GLN A 27 15.20 10.61 -22.86
CA GLN A 27 16.14 10.08 -23.87
C GLN A 27 15.43 9.65 -25.17
N PHE A 28 14.09 9.58 -25.16
CA PHE A 28 13.31 9.11 -26.28
C PHE A 28 13.04 10.24 -27.28
N ALA A 29 13.59 10.11 -28.49
CA ALA A 29 13.55 11.15 -29.53
C ALA A 29 12.14 11.62 -29.92
N ASN A 30 11.13 10.75 -29.80
CA ASN A 30 9.74 11.02 -30.17
C ASN A 30 8.82 11.20 -28.96
N ALA A 31 9.37 11.52 -27.78
CA ALA A 31 8.60 11.69 -26.54
C ALA A 31 7.43 12.68 -26.68
N GLY A 32 7.58 13.75 -27.47
CA GLY A 32 6.51 14.72 -27.72
C GLY A 32 5.31 14.19 -28.52
N GLN A 33 5.39 12.97 -29.08
CA GLN A 33 4.28 12.31 -29.78
C GLN A 33 3.56 11.27 -28.90
N ILE A 34 4.03 11.11 -27.66
CA ILE A 34 3.41 10.24 -26.66
C ILE A 34 2.47 11.09 -25.79
N GLU A 35 1.21 10.68 -25.78
CA GLU A 35 0.22 11.19 -24.83
C GLU A 35 0.25 10.29 -23.58
N VAL A 36 0.49 10.87 -22.41
CA VAL A 36 0.55 10.14 -21.14
C VAL A 36 -0.67 10.51 -20.30
N GLU A 37 -1.46 9.51 -19.92
CA GLU A 37 -2.59 9.67 -19.02
C GLU A 37 -2.35 8.90 -17.72
N TRP A 38 -2.64 9.54 -16.58
CA TRP A 38 -2.48 8.96 -15.26
C TRP A 38 -3.83 8.57 -14.68
N HIS A 39 -3.91 7.34 -14.17
CA HIS A 39 -5.08 6.82 -13.50
C HIS A 39 -4.74 6.47 -12.05
N SER A 40 -5.68 6.76 -11.15
CA SER A 40 -5.58 6.31 -9.77
C SER A 40 -5.77 4.80 -9.70
N PHE A 41 -4.94 4.15 -8.89
CA PHE A 41 -5.09 2.74 -8.53
C PHE A 41 -5.08 2.62 -7.01
N GLN A 42 -5.83 1.65 -6.50
CA GLN A 42 -5.85 1.32 -5.08
C GLN A 42 -5.41 -0.14 -4.93
N LEU A 43 -4.26 -0.34 -4.29
CA LEU A 43 -3.62 -1.64 -4.10
C LEU A 43 -4.42 -2.51 -3.14
N ASP A 44 -4.94 -1.89 -2.07
CA ASP A 44 -5.85 -2.51 -1.11
C ASP A 44 -7.17 -1.72 -1.03
N PRO A 45 -8.24 -2.20 -1.68
CA PRO A 45 -9.56 -1.56 -1.66
C PRO A 45 -10.27 -1.70 -0.31
N GLU A 46 -9.85 -2.62 0.55
CA GLU A 46 -10.46 -2.89 1.86
C GLU A 46 -9.85 -2.02 2.97
N LEU A 47 -8.80 -1.25 2.65
CA LEU A 47 -8.18 -0.30 3.58
C LEU A 47 -9.25 0.58 4.26
N PRO A 48 -9.38 0.52 5.60
CA PRO A 48 -10.36 1.31 6.32
C PRO A 48 -10.04 2.78 6.15
N LYS A 49 -11.07 3.65 6.10
CA LYS A 49 -10.86 5.10 5.96
C LYS A 49 -9.97 5.64 7.10
N PRO A 50 -9.13 6.66 6.83
CA PRO A 50 -8.27 7.24 7.85
C PRO A 50 -9.11 7.74 9.03
N ALA A 51 -8.75 7.30 10.24
CA ALA A 51 -9.30 7.88 11.45
C ALA A 51 -8.89 9.36 11.55
N SER A 52 -9.76 10.21 12.10
CA SER A 52 -9.60 11.67 12.08
C SER A 52 -8.31 12.20 12.74
N HIS A 53 -7.67 11.40 13.59
CA HIS A 53 -6.44 11.76 14.29
C HIS A 53 -5.17 11.30 13.55
N LEU A 54 -5.30 10.50 12.49
CA LEU A 54 -4.15 10.02 11.72
C LEU A 54 -3.80 11.03 10.64
N ASN A 55 -2.52 11.37 10.56
CA ASN A 55 -2.00 12.07 9.39
C ASN A 55 -1.83 11.09 8.21
N ILE A 56 -1.67 11.64 7.00
CA ILE A 56 -1.57 10.83 5.78
C ILE A 56 -0.38 9.86 5.80
N TYR A 57 0.75 10.24 6.42
CA TYR A 57 1.93 9.38 6.53
C TYR A 57 1.70 8.21 7.47
N GLN A 58 0.99 8.45 8.58
CA GLN A 58 0.57 7.40 9.50
C GLN A 58 -0.42 6.46 8.81
N TYR A 59 -1.43 7.00 8.13
CA TYR A 59 -2.44 6.24 7.42
C TYR A 59 -1.85 5.32 6.33
N LEU A 60 -0.99 5.86 5.47
CA LEU A 60 -0.36 5.09 4.40
C LEU A 60 0.71 4.13 4.93
N GLY A 61 1.21 4.34 6.16
CA GLY A 61 2.12 3.44 6.86
C GLY A 61 1.44 2.28 7.59
N VAL A 62 0.10 2.30 7.78
CA VAL A 62 -0.63 1.26 8.54
C VAL A 62 -0.53 -0.12 7.87
N GLY A 63 -0.35 -0.20 6.54
CA GLY A 63 -0.12 -1.48 5.86
C GLY A 63 1.21 -2.18 6.20
N VAL A 64 2.14 -1.51 6.89
CA VAL A 64 3.41 -2.10 7.37
C VAL A 64 3.29 -2.57 8.82
N VAL A 65 2.24 -2.16 9.53
CA VAL A 65 2.02 -2.49 10.93
C VAL A 65 0.58 -2.96 11.08
N ASP A 66 0.37 -4.27 10.98
CA ASP A 66 -0.69 -4.93 11.73
C ASP A 66 -0.46 -4.62 13.22
N VAL A 67 -0.88 -3.43 13.65
CA VAL A 67 -0.96 -3.06 15.06
C VAL A 67 -2.14 -3.83 15.59
N ALA A 68 -1.89 -5.07 16.03
CA ALA A 68 -2.74 -5.69 17.02
C ALA A 68 -2.92 -4.67 18.16
N PRO A 69 -4.17 -4.36 18.57
CA PRO A 69 -4.42 -3.36 19.59
C PRO A 69 -3.76 -3.83 20.89
N GLY A 70 -2.65 -3.19 21.27
CA GLY A 70 -1.85 -3.56 22.45
C GLY A 70 -0.34 -3.61 22.24
N CYS A 71 0.18 -3.56 21.01
CA CYS A 71 1.64 -3.55 20.76
C CYS A 71 2.14 -2.18 20.24
N GLY A 72 2.28 -1.23 21.17
CA GLY A 72 3.32 -0.18 21.15
C GLY A 72 3.08 1.10 20.33
N GLU A 73 3.13 2.25 21.00
CA GLU A 73 3.42 3.54 20.38
C GLU A 73 4.92 3.64 20.02
N GLY A 74 5.21 3.94 18.76
CA GLY A 74 6.55 4.33 18.31
C GLY A 74 7.49 3.18 17.96
N VAL A 75 8.52 3.54 17.19
CA VAL A 75 9.50 2.69 16.46
C VAL A 75 10.36 1.82 17.38
N ARG A 76 9.76 0.86 18.10
CA ARG A 76 10.50 -0.14 18.87
C ARG A 76 9.82 -1.50 18.73
N LEU A 77 10.36 -2.29 17.81
CA LEU A 77 9.93 -3.66 17.53
C LEU A 77 10.44 -4.61 18.63
N ASP A 78 9.82 -4.59 19.81
CA ASP A 78 10.16 -5.54 20.88
C ASP A 78 9.39 -6.85 20.70
N LEU A 79 10.00 -7.76 19.91
CA LEU A 79 9.55 -9.15 19.65
C LEU A 79 9.34 -10.03 20.90
N PHE A 80 9.72 -9.57 22.09
CA PHE A 80 9.63 -10.35 23.33
C PHE A 80 8.31 -10.18 24.12
N HIS A 81 7.46 -9.21 23.77
CA HIS A 81 6.23 -8.92 24.52
C HIS A 81 4.93 -9.40 23.87
N CYS A 82 4.97 -9.98 22.66
CA CYS A 82 3.80 -10.61 22.07
C CYS A 82 3.75 -12.07 22.52
N SER A 83 3.06 -12.33 23.64
CA SER A 83 2.94 -13.66 24.24
C SER A 83 2.42 -14.69 23.20
N PRO A 84 3.06 -15.87 23.06
CA PRO A 84 2.76 -16.86 22.01
C PRO A 84 1.35 -17.48 22.10
N THR A 85 0.58 -17.16 23.14
CA THR A 85 -0.77 -17.71 23.37
C THR A 85 -1.84 -17.21 22.41
N LEU A 86 -1.61 -16.08 21.69
CA LEU A 86 -2.62 -15.51 20.79
C LEU A 86 -2.69 -16.19 19.41
N PHE A 87 -1.67 -16.97 19.04
CA PHE A 87 -1.62 -17.69 17.76
C PHE A 87 -2.73 -18.77 17.64
N LEU A 88 -3.17 -19.33 18.76
CA LEU A 88 -4.18 -20.40 18.77
C LEU A 88 -5.62 -19.88 18.58
N SER A 89 -5.91 -18.62 18.93
CA SER A 89 -7.24 -18.03 18.72
C SER A 89 -7.48 -17.53 17.29
N LEU A 90 -6.41 -17.21 16.54
CA LEU A 90 -6.52 -16.75 15.16
C LEU A 90 -6.77 -17.89 14.16
N ALA A 91 -6.33 -19.12 14.46
CA ALA A 91 -6.58 -20.28 13.60
C ALA A 91 -8.07 -20.69 13.52
N LEU A 92 -8.90 -20.32 14.51
CA LEU A 92 -10.33 -20.63 14.55
C LEU A 92 -11.23 -19.54 13.95
N LYS A 93 -10.64 -18.41 13.52
CA LYS A 93 -11.38 -17.28 12.96
C LYS A 93 -10.99 -17.00 11.51
N SER A 94 -10.80 -18.07 10.74
CA SER A 94 -10.97 -18.02 9.29
C SER A 94 -12.42 -18.36 8.96
N PRO A 95 -13.33 -17.38 8.84
CA PRO A 95 -14.49 -17.58 8.00
C PRO A 95 -13.99 -17.42 6.56
N HIS A 96 -13.76 -18.56 5.89
CA HIS A 96 -14.17 -18.69 4.50
C HIS A 96 -15.56 -18.05 4.37
N LYS A 97 -15.67 -16.94 3.65
CA LYS A 97 -16.96 -16.51 3.13
C LYS A 97 -16.87 -16.43 1.62
N GLU A 98 -17.48 -17.44 1.04
CA GLU A 98 -17.71 -17.62 -0.38
C GLU A 98 -18.28 -16.33 -0.99
N ASN A 99 -17.74 -16.04 -2.17
CA ASN A 99 -18.16 -15.02 -3.09
C ASN A 99 -19.54 -15.36 -3.66
N PRO A 100 -20.52 -14.43 -3.69
CA PRO A 100 -21.59 -14.52 -4.66
C PRO A 100 -21.61 -13.27 -5.55
N VAL A 101 -21.32 -13.54 -6.83
CA VAL A 101 -21.80 -12.92 -8.09
C VAL A 101 -22.09 -11.42 -8.10
#